data_AF-A0A7Z2Y994-F1
#
_entry.id   AF-A0A7Z2Y994-F1
#
_cell.length_a   1.000
_cell.length_b   1.000
_cell.length_c   1.000
_cell.angle_alpha   90.00
_cell.angle_beta   90.00
_cell.angle_gamma   90.00
#
_symmetry.space_group_name_H-M   'P 1'
#
loop_
_entity.id
_entity.type
_entity.pdbx_description
1 polymer ?
#
loop_
_entity_poly.entity_id
_entity_poly.type
_entity_poly.pdbx_seq_one_letter_code
_entity_poly.pdbx_strand_id
1 'polypeptide(L)'
;MNTKTVSHLYNVCPLCHGTGAYKEYDDSKANMIMDHYQRVNHAKEDAAWRLAVEETSYEKECARCKGSGNVLNDEGQEMFQALQRFA
;
A
#
# COMPACT_ATOMS: atom_id res chain seq x y z
N MET A 1 -18.36 -0.44 7.74
CA MET A 1 -17.04 0.21 7.57
C MET A 1 -17.29 1.70 7.41
N ASN A 2 -16.75 2.56 8.28
CA ASN A 2 -16.90 4.02 8.16
C ASN A 2 -15.95 4.55 7.08
N THR A 3 -16.45 4.74 5.86
CA THR A 3 -15.73 5.44 4.78
C THR A 3 -15.91 6.94 4.91
N LYS A 4 -14.81 7.70 4.90
CA LYS A 4 -14.85 9.16 4.88
C LYS A 4 -15.08 9.65 3.44
N THR A 5 -16.07 10.50 3.25
CA THR A 5 -16.36 11.12 1.94
C THR A 5 -15.35 12.24 1.68
N VAL A 6 -14.76 12.24 0.47
CA VAL A 6 -13.74 13.21 0.07
C VAL A 6 -14.32 14.22 -0.92
N SER A 7 -15.29 13.81 -1.72
CA SER A 7 -16.05 14.65 -2.63
C SER A 7 -17.43 14.04 -2.88
N HIS A 8 -18.27 14.72 -3.66
CA HIS A 8 -19.63 14.28 -3.93
C HIS A 8 -19.71 12.86 -4.53
N LEU A 9 -18.70 12.44 -5.30
CA LEU A 9 -18.70 11.14 -6.00
C LEU A 9 -17.65 10.15 -5.47
N TYR A 10 -16.84 10.53 -4.48
CA TYR A 10 -15.70 9.73 -4.04
C TYR A 10 -15.58 9.62 -2.52
N ASN A 11 -15.24 8.41 -2.08
CA ASN A 11 -14.84 8.08 -0.72
C ASN A 11 -13.35 7.77 -0.64
N VAL A 12 -12.75 8.01 0.53
CA VAL A 12 -11.41 7.52 0.86
C VAL A 12 -11.43 6.00 0.73
N CYS A 13 -10.44 5.42 0.04
CA CYS A 13 -10.32 3.98 -0.07
C CYS A 13 -10.16 3.39 1.34
N PRO A 14 -11.08 2.52 1.81
CA PRO A 14 -11.05 2.01 3.18
C PRO A 14 -9.93 1.00 3.42
N LEU A 15 -9.27 0.52 2.35
CA LEU A 15 -8.17 -0.44 2.45
C LEU A 15 -6.85 0.30 2.70
N CYS A 16 -6.54 1.32 1.89
CA CYS A 16 -5.29 2.10 2.02
C CYS A 16 -5.45 3.39 2.81
N HIS A 17 -6.65 3.68 3.29
CA HIS A 17 -6.96 4.90 4.05
C HIS A 17 -6.51 6.20 3.36
N GLY A 18 -6.52 6.22 2.01
CA GLY A 18 -6.17 7.39 1.22
C GLY A 18 -4.74 7.43 0.70
N THR A 19 -3.85 6.55 1.14
CA THR A 19 -2.44 6.57 0.72
C THR A 19 -2.23 6.11 -0.71
N GLY A 20 -3.14 5.30 -1.26
CA GLY A 20 -3.00 4.70 -2.60
C GLY A 20 -2.04 3.51 -2.67
N ALA A 21 -1.19 3.30 -1.66
CA ALA A 21 -0.21 2.22 -1.59
C ALA A 21 0.04 1.75 -0.15
N TYR A 22 0.68 0.59 -0.01
CA TYR A 22 1.15 0.04 1.26
C TYR A 22 2.66 -0.17 1.20
N LYS A 23 3.31 -0.05 2.35
CA LYS A 23 4.68 -0.50 2.52
C LYS A 23 4.67 -1.98 2.88
N GLU A 24 5.22 -2.81 2.02
CA GLU A 24 5.50 -4.23 2.29
C GLU A 24 7.03 -4.42 2.32
N TYR A 25 7.50 -5.54 2.83
CA TYR A 25 8.90 -5.93 2.72
C TYR A 25 9.01 -7.42 2.36
N ASP A 26 10.09 -7.79 1.67
CA ASP A 26 10.32 -9.18 1.25
C ASP A 26 10.95 -9.98 2.39
N ASP A 27 10.14 -10.73 3.13
CA ASP A 27 10.58 -11.56 4.27
C ASP A 27 11.73 -12.51 3.89
N SER A 28 11.70 -13.10 2.68
CA SER A 28 12.71 -14.07 2.27
C SER A 28 14.06 -13.40 2.05
N LYS A 29 14.06 -12.24 1.38
CA LYS A 29 15.30 -11.44 1.22
C LYS A 29 15.76 -10.81 2.53
N ALA A 30 14.84 -10.37 3.38
CA ALA A 30 15.18 -9.73 4.65
C ALA A 30 15.94 -10.70 5.56
N ASN A 31 15.52 -11.97 5.62
CA ASN A 31 16.23 -13.00 6.36
C ASN A 31 17.67 -13.22 5.85
N MET A 32 17.87 -13.24 4.53
CA MET A 32 19.21 -13.39 3.95
C MET A 32 20.12 -12.18 4.24
N ILE A 33 19.58 -10.97 4.13
CA ILE A 33 20.31 -9.72 4.37
C ILE A 33 20.63 -9.56 5.85
N MET A 34 19.70 -9.92 6.74
CA MET A 34 19.92 -9.90 8.18
C MET A 34 21.08 -10.83 8.58
N ASP A 35 21.10 -12.08 8.07
CA ASP A 35 22.20 -13.02 8.34
C ASP A 35 23.55 -12.48 7.86
N HIS A 36 23.57 -11.83 6.68
CA HIS A 36 24.76 -11.15 6.18
C HIS A 36 25.23 -10.03 7.11
N TYR A 37 24.33 -9.16 7.57
CA TYR A 37 24.66 -8.06 8.49
C TYR A 37 25.19 -8.56 9.84
N GLN A 38 24.63 -9.63 10.37
CA GLN A 38 25.12 -10.22 11.63
C GLN A 38 26.50 -10.85 11.47
N ARG A 39 26.72 -11.61 10.40
CA ARG A 39 27.97 -12.40 10.23
C ARG A 39 29.15 -11.58 9.71
N VAL A 40 28.91 -10.69 8.76
CA VAL A 40 29.96 -9.95 8.04
C VAL A 40 30.23 -8.60 8.68
N ASN A 41 29.16 -7.88 9.04
CA ASN A 41 29.26 -6.54 9.58
C ASN A 41 29.23 -6.50 11.11
N HIS A 42 29.09 -7.66 11.77
CA HIS A 42 28.97 -7.80 13.22
C HIS A 42 27.92 -6.86 13.83
N ALA A 43 26.86 -6.57 13.07
CA ALA A 43 25.77 -5.73 13.54
C ALA A 43 24.99 -6.44 14.65
N LYS A 44 24.51 -5.67 15.63
CA LYS A 44 23.56 -6.18 16.63
C LYS A 44 22.27 -6.62 15.94
N GLU A 45 21.61 -7.64 16.49
CA GLU A 45 20.45 -8.28 15.87
C GLU A 45 19.30 -7.32 15.55
N ASP A 46 19.00 -6.41 16.48
CA ASP A 46 17.99 -5.36 16.32
C ASP A 46 18.32 -4.40 15.16
N ALA A 47 19.59 -3.98 15.09
CA ALA A 47 20.08 -3.13 14.02
C ALA A 47 20.11 -3.85 12.65
N ALA A 48 20.53 -5.13 12.63
CA ALA A 48 20.57 -5.95 11.42
C ALA A 48 19.18 -6.17 10.83
N TRP A 49 18.18 -6.47 11.68
CA TRP A 49 16.78 -6.60 11.25
C TRP A 49 16.21 -5.28 10.72
N ARG A 50 16.48 -4.16 11.39
CA ARG A 50 16.02 -2.85 10.91
C ARG A 50 16.58 -2.55 9.52
N LEU A 51 17.88 -2.73 9.32
CA LEU A 51 18.53 -2.51 8.02
C LEU A 51 17.97 -3.45 6.95
N ALA A 52 17.81 -4.73 7.27
CA ALA A 52 17.26 -5.71 6.33
C ALA A 52 15.82 -5.38 5.91
N VAL A 53 14.96 -4.97 6.84
CA VAL A 53 13.59 -4.54 6.53
C VAL A 53 13.60 -3.26 5.71
N GLU A 54 14.45 -2.28 6.04
CA GLU A 54 14.55 -1.03 5.28
C GLU A 54 14.99 -1.27 3.83
N GLU A 55 16.00 -2.13 3.61
CA GLU A 55 16.51 -2.46 2.28
C GLU A 55 15.56 -3.28 1.43
N THR A 56 14.73 -4.11 2.07
CA THR A 56 13.78 -4.98 1.37
C THR A 56 12.37 -4.42 1.33
N SER A 57 12.16 -3.23 1.91
CA SER A 57 10.90 -2.54 1.85
C SER A 57 10.62 -2.02 0.44
N TYR A 58 9.38 -2.18 0.00
CA TYR A 58 8.90 -1.61 -1.25
C TYR A 58 7.47 -1.10 -1.09
N GLU A 59 7.12 -0.14 -1.93
CA GLU A 59 5.74 0.30 -2.05
C GLU A 59 4.98 -0.60 -3.01
N LYS A 60 3.80 -1.02 -2.57
CA LYS A 60 2.88 -1.81 -3.37
C LYS A 60 1.59 -1.06 -3.56
N GLU A 61 1.21 -0.90 -4.81
CA GLU A 61 -0.02 -0.20 -5.17
C GLU A 61 -1.25 -0.89 -4.57
N CYS A 62 -2.17 -0.09 -4.04
CA CYS A 62 -3.44 -0.61 -3.56
C CYS A 62 -4.31 -1.07 -4.72
N ALA A 63 -4.47 -2.39 -4.85
CA ALA A 63 -5.25 -3.01 -5.92
C ALA A 63 -6.72 -2.54 -5.96
N ARG A 64 -7.29 -2.10 -4.82
CA ARG A 64 -8.68 -1.65 -4.70
C ARG A 64 -8.91 -0.27 -5.32
N CYS A 65 -8.00 0.68 -5.11
CA CYS A 65 -8.12 2.04 -5.65
C CYS A 65 -7.17 2.31 -6.81
N LYS A 66 -6.36 1.33 -7.23
CA LYS A 66 -5.38 1.43 -8.32
C LYS A 66 -4.46 2.65 -8.15
N GLY A 67 -3.89 2.80 -6.95
CA GLY A 67 -2.98 3.91 -6.65
C GLY A 67 -3.63 5.26 -6.33
N SER A 68 -4.92 5.46 -6.64
CA SER A 68 -5.55 6.79 -6.51
C SER A 68 -5.89 7.23 -5.08
N GLY A 69 -5.85 6.32 -4.10
CA GLY A 69 -6.24 6.57 -2.71
C GLY A 69 -7.76 6.68 -2.49
N ASN A 70 -8.56 6.80 -3.54
CA ASN A 70 -10.00 7.02 -3.46
C ASN A 70 -10.77 5.98 -4.27
N VAL A 71 -12.04 5.80 -3.95
CA VAL A 71 -12.97 4.93 -4.68
C VAL A 71 -14.27 5.68 -4.91
N LEU A 72 -14.98 5.36 -6.00
CA LEU A 72 -16.31 5.90 -6.23
C LEU A 72 -17.23 5.52 -5.05
N ASN A 73 -18.07 6.46 -4.65
CA ASN A 73 -19.22 6.16 -3.79
C ASN A 73 -20.39 5.67 -4.66
N ASP A 74 -21.54 5.36 -4.04
CA ASP A 74 -22.68 4.79 -4.75
C ASP A 74 -23.17 5.73 -5.88
N GLU A 75 -23.30 7.03 -5.62
CA GLU A 75 -23.66 8.05 -6.63
C GLU A 75 -22.61 8.13 -7.77
N GLY A 76 -21.33 8.12 -7.43
CA GLY A 76 -20.23 8.10 -8.40
C GLY A 76 -20.23 6.84 -9.27
N GLN A 77 -20.58 5.70 -8.68
CA GLN A 77 -20.70 4.43 -9.39
C GLN A 77 -21.87 4.44 -10.37
N GLU A 78 -23.02 4.97 -9.96
CA GLU A 78 -24.19 5.15 -10.82
C GLU A 78 -23.90 6.09 -12.00
N MET A 79 -23.25 7.24 -11.74
CA MET A 79 -22.84 8.17 -12.79
C MET A 79 -21.85 7.54 -13.77
N PHE A 80 -20.85 6.81 -13.26
CA PHE A 80 -19.87 6.15 -14.11
C PHE A 80 -20.53 5.11 -15.04
N GLN A 81 -21.44 4.28 -14.50
CA GLN A 81 -22.19 3.31 -15.30
C GLN A 81 -23.09 3.99 -16.33
N ALA A 82 -23.72 5.13 -16.00
CA ALA A 82 -24.52 5.89 -16.95
C ALA A 82 -23.67 6.43 -18.11
N LEU A 83 -22.48 6.98 -17.82
CA LEU A 83 -21.56 7.49 -18.83
C LEU A 83 -21.03 6.40 -19.77
N GLN A 84 -20.74 5.20 -19.24
CA GLN A 84 -20.29 4.07 -20.04
C GLN A 84 -21.30 3.61 -21.10
N ARG A 85 -22.60 3.92 -20.95
CA ARG A 85 -23.62 3.58 -21.95
C ARG A 85 -23.57 4.48 -23.19
N PHE A 86 -22.85 5.60 -23.12
CA PHE A 86 -22.71 6.58 -24.21
C PHE A 86 -21.28 6.62 -24.78
N ALA A 87 -20.37 5.78 -24.30
CA ALA A 87 -18.99 5.64 -24.76
C ALA A 87 -18.85 4.44 -25.69
#